data_AF-A0A0N0PFB1-F1
#
_entry.id   AF-A0A0N0PFB1-F1
#
_cell.length_a   1.000
_cell.length_b   1.000
_cell.length_c   1.000
_cell.angle_alpha   90.00
_cell.angle_beta   90.00
_cell.angle_gamma   90.00
#
_symmetry.space_group_name_H-M   'P 1'
#
loop_
_entity.id
_entity.type
_entity.pdbx_description
1 polymer ?
#
loop_
_entity_poly.entity_id
_entity_poly.type
_entity_poly.pdbx_seq_one_letter_code
_entity_poly.pdbx_strand_id
1 'polypeptide(L)'
;MWMLRLGAVSTLLSEPLVSGFTTAASFQVLSSQLKDLFGVKIRKTGPNYKVVLTVIEVVKNLPSLNWAAVIISVITCLIIALNNEVLKPIVSKLSRVPVPVELLAIVVGTLVSRFGSLKEQFGITLVGNIPTG
;
A
#
# COMPACT_ATOMS: atom_id res chain seq x y z
N MET A 1 28.69 1.28 -4.75
CA MET A 1 28.81 2.06 -3.49
C MET A 1 30.11 1.77 -2.74
N TRP A 2 30.54 0.50 -2.64
CA TRP A 2 31.70 0.12 -1.81
C TRP A 2 33.08 0.53 -2.41
N MET A 3 33.33 0.27 -3.70
CA MET A 3 34.61 0.63 -4.35
C MET A 3 34.86 2.15 -4.48
N LEU A 4 33.80 2.94 -4.68
CA LEU A 4 33.91 4.41 -4.90
C LEU A 4 33.71 5.24 -3.62
N ARG A 5 33.55 4.61 -2.45
CA ARG A 5 33.25 5.27 -1.16
C ARG A 5 32.11 6.31 -1.22
N LEU A 6 31.14 6.13 -2.12
CA LEU A 6 30.01 7.03 -2.31
C LEU A 6 29.08 7.14 -1.07
N GLY A 7 29.26 6.28 -0.06
CA GLY A 7 28.61 6.44 1.26
C GLY A 7 29.03 7.72 1.99
N ALA A 8 30.22 8.27 1.73
CA ALA A 8 30.64 9.58 2.24
C ALA A 8 29.96 10.75 1.49
N VAL A 9 29.40 10.49 0.30
CA VAL A 9 28.64 11.49 -0.47
C VAL A 9 27.17 11.48 -0.07
N SER A 10 26.61 10.34 0.36
CA SER A 10 25.24 10.30 0.89
C SER A 10 25.06 11.11 2.18
N THR A 11 26.13 11.32 2.97
CA THR A 11 26.10 12.22 4.13
C THR A 11 26.12 13.70 3.76
N LEU A 12 26.38 14.04 2.49
CA LEU A 12 26.29 15.41 1.97
C LEU A 12 24.87 15.79 1.51
N LEU A 13 23.95 14.83 1.46
CA LEU A 13 22.55 15.12 1.18
C LEU A 13 21.97 15.84 2.39
N SER A 14 21.47 17.05 2.16
CA SER A 14 20.86 17.85 3.23
C SER A 14 19.57 17.18 3.73
N GLU A 15 19.28 17.30 5.03
CA GLU A 15 18.03 16.80 5.60
C GLU A 15 16.77 17.26 4.84
N PRO A 16 16.67 18.53 4.36
CA PRO A 16 15.54 18.97 3.55
C PRO A 16 15.39 18.21 2.24
N LEU A 17 16.51 17.83 1.60
CA LEU A 17 16.48 17.05 0.36
C LEU A 17 15.95 15.64 0.60
N VAL A 18 16.41 14.97 1.66
CA VAL A 18 15.95 13.62 2.03
C VAL A 18 14.47 13.62 2.42
N SER A 19 14.04 14.62 3.20
CA SER A 19 12.64 14.81 3.59
C SER A 19 11.74 15.07 2.38
N GLY A 20 12.15 15.98 1.49
CA GLY A 20 11.42 16.28 0.25
C GLY A 20 11.31 15.06 -0.68
N PHE A 21 12.40 14.31 -0.85
CA PHE A 21 12.41 13.09 -1.64
C PHE A 21 11.47 12.01 -1.06
N THR A 22 11.52 11.78 0.26
CA THR A 22 10.69 10.78 0.94
C THR A 22 9.20 11.15 0.89
N THR A 23 8.89 12.44 1.01
CA THR A 23 7.52 12.96 0.88
C THR A 23 7.00 12.74 -0.55
N ALA A 24 7.79 13.07 -1.57
CA ALA A 24 7.43 12.84 -2.97
C ALA A 24 7.23 11.34 -3.28
N ALA A 25 8.10 10.48 -2.76
CA ALA A 25 7.96 9.03 -2.88
C ALA A 25 6.66 8.53 -2.22
N SER A 26 6.29 9.07 -1.06
CA SER A 26 5.03 8.74 -0.39
C SER A 26 3.81 9.06 -1.25
N PHE A 27 3.77 10.24 -1.89
CA PHE A 27 2.69 10.59 -2.83
C PHE A 27 2.64 9.68 -4.05
N GLN A 28 3.80 9.29 -4.58
CA GLN A 28 3.88 8.36 -5.70
C GLN A 28 3.34 6.96 -5.35
N VAL A 29 3.66 6.47 -4.14
CA VAL A 29 3.12 5.21 -3.62
C VAL A 29 1.61 5.33 -3.44
N LEU A 30 1.14 6.37 -2.75
CA LEU A 30 -0.29 6.62 -2.54
C LEU A 30 -1.06 6.61 -3.86
N SER A 31 -0.60 7.37 -4.86
CA SER A 31 -1.19 7.42 -6.20
C SER A 31 -1.27 6.04 -6.86
N SER A 32 -0.22 5.21 -6.71
CA SER A 32 -0.18 3.86 -7.29
C SER A 32 -1.15 2.89 -6.61
N GLN A 33 -1.49 3.11 -5.33
CA GLN A 33 -2.41 2.28 -4.56
C GLN A 33 -3.89 2.65 -4.76
N LEU A 34 -4.20 3.89 -5.18
CA LEU A 34 -5.59 4.35 -5.36
C LEU A 34 -6.42 3.40 -6.23
N LYS A 35 -5.83 2.87 -7.31
CA LYS A 35 -6.50 1.91 -8.20
C LYS A 35 -6.99 0.65 -7.47
N ASP A 36 -6.19 0.15 -6.53
CA ASP A 36 -6.45 -1.10 -5.81
C ASP A 36 -7.41 -0.83 -4.64
N LEU A 37 -7.29 0.33 -3.98
CA LEU A 37 -8.22 0.79 -2.94
C LEU A 37 -9.66 0.91 -3.45
N PHE A 38 -9.81 1.40 -4.69
CA PHE A 38 -11.11 1.57 -5.36
C PHE A 38 -11.53 0.37 -6.23
N GLY A 39 -10.63 -0.60 -6.43
CA GLY A 39 -10.86 -1.76 -7.28
C GLY A 39 -11.10 -1.45 -8.76
N VAL A 40 -10.57 -0.33 -9.25
CA VAL A 40 -10.75 0.13 -10.64
C VAL A 40 -9.61 -0.32 -11.54
N LYS A 41 -9.94 -0.73 -12.76
CA LYS A 41 -8.95 -1.07 -13.79
C LYS A 41 -8.56 0.19 -14.56
N ILE A 42 -7.39 0.73 -14.25
CA ILE A 42 -6.79 1.84 -14.99
C ILE A 42 -5.88 1.33 -16.11
N ARG A 43 -5.84 2.06 -17.23
CA ARG A 43 -4.92 1.77 -18.34
C ARG A 43 -3.50 2.10 -17.89
N LYS A 44 -2.52 1.35 -18.42
CA LYS A 44 -1.11 1.69 -18.20
C LYS A 44 -0.83 3.04 -18.84
N THR A 45 -0.58 4.05 -18.02
CA THR A 45 -0.14 5.37 -18.47
C THR A 45 1.36 5.35 -18.83
N GLY A 46 1.78 6.23 -19.74
CA GLY A 46 3.19 6.39 -20.14
C GLY A 46 4.11 6.86 -19.00
N PRO A 47 5.44 6.95 -19.26
CA PRO A 47 6.44 7.23 -18.22
C PRO A 47 6.36 8.65 -17.64
N ASN A 48 5.89 9.63 -18.42
CA ASN A 48 5.84 11.04 -18.00
C ASN A 48 4.57 11.33 -17.20
N TYR A 49 4.68 12.15 -16.14
CA TYR A 49 3.57 12.61 -15.29
C TYR A 49 2.68 11.50 -14.71
N LYS A 50 3.25 10.30 -14.48
CA LYS A 50 2.53 9.10 -14.06
C LYS A 50 1.61 9.32 -12.85
N VAL A 51 2.08 10.04 -11.84
CA VAL A 51 1.31 10.31 -10.61
C VAL A 51 0.02 11.08 -10.91
N VAL A 52 0.13 12.20 -11.64
CA VAL A 52 -1.02 13.06 -11.98
C VAL A 52 -1.99 12.34 -12.90
N LEU A 53 -1.47 11.67 -13.93
CA LEU A 53 -2.29 10.93 -14.88
C LEU A 53 -3.02 9.75 -14.22
N THR A 54 -2.37 9.04 -13.29
CA THR A 54 -3.00 7.97 -12.51
C THR A 54 -4.16 8.50 -11.68
N VAL A 55 -3.99 9.64 -11.00
CA VAL A 55 -5.06 10.26 -10.21
C VAL A 55 -6.24 10.67 -11.11
N ILE A 56 -5.98 11.31 -12.25
CA ILE A 56 -7.03 11.69 -13.21
C ILE A 56 -7.78 10.45 -13.71
N GLU A 57 -7.07 9.37 -14.00
CA GLU A 57 -7.67 8.15 -14.52
C GLU A 57 -8.50 7.40 -13.46
N VAL A 58 -8.06 7.41 -12.20
CA VAL A 58 -8.87 6.92 -11.07
C VAL A 58 -10.14 7.76 -10.94
N VAL A 59 -10.05 9.10 -10.94
CA VAL A 59 -11.23 9.99 -10.84
C VAL A 59 -12.21 9.80 -12.00
N LYS A 60 -11.72 9.53 -13.21
CA LYS A 60 -12.59 9.22 -14.35
C LYS A 60 -13.30 7.87 -14.22
N ASN A 61 -12.68 6.89 -13.56
CA ASN A 61 -13.24 5.55 -13.33
C ASN A 61 -13.92 5.41 -11.96
N LEU A 62 -14.13 6.52 -11.23
CA LEU A 62 -14.89 6.53 -9.97
C LEU A 62 -16.37 6.10 -10.10
N PRO A 63 -17.01 6.06 -11.29
CA PRO A 63 -18.33 5.44 -11.42
C PRO A 63 -18.29 3.90 -11.48
N SER A 64 -17.15 3.31 -11.87
CA SER A 64 -16.98 1.85 -12.07
C SER A 64 -16.27 1.18 -10.90
N LEU A 65 -16.48 1.70 -9.69
CA LEU A 65 -15.86 1.21 -8.45
C LEU A 65 -16.32 -0.20 -8.11
N ASN A 66 -15.42 -0.96 -7.52
CA ASN A 66 -15.79 -2.19 -6.84
C ASN A 66 -16.03 -1.90 -5.36
N TRP A 67 -17.30 -1.82 -4.95
CA TRP A 67 -17.69 -1.54 -3.56
C TRP A 67 -17.12 -2.54 -2.56
N ALA A 68 -16.97 -3.81 -2.93
CA ALA A 68 -16.37 -4.81 -2.05
C ALA A 68 -14.88 -4.50 -1.80
N ALA A 69 -14.14 -4.09 -2.84
CA ALA A 69 -12.74 -3.66 -2.70
C ALA A 69 -12.61 -2.42 -1.82
N VAL A 70 -13.52 -1.44 -1.96
CA VAL A 70 -13.56 -0.24 -1.12
C VAL A 70 -13.83 -0.58 0.35
N ILE A 71 -14.78 -1.48 0.63
CA ILE A 71 -15.08 -1.88 2.01
C ILE A 71 -13.87 -2.59 2.64
N ILE A 72 -13.26 -3.53 1.92
CA ILE A 72 -12.06 -4.25 2.39
C ILE A 72 -10.91 -3.27 2.62
N SER A 73 -10.71 -2.30 1.73
CA SER A 73 -9.63 -1.33 1.86
C SER A 73 -9.84 -0.39 3.05
N VAL A 74 -11.07 0.08 3.28
CA VAL A 74 -11.43 0.90 4.45
C VAL A 74 -11.21 0.13 5.75
N ILE A 75 -11.69 -1.12 5.85
CA ILE A 75 -11.48 -1.97 7.02
C ILE A 75 -9.98 -2.18 7.29
N THR A 76 -9.21 -2.48 6.24
CA THR A 76 -7.77 -2.72 6.35
C THR A 76 -7.02 -1.46 6.81
N CYS A 77 -7.33 -0.29 6.22
CA CYS A 77 -6.77 0.99 6.64
C CYS A 77 -7.10 1.29 8.11
N LEU A 78 -8.33 1.02 8.55
CA LEU A 78 -8.75 1.25 9.92
C LEU A 78 -8.01 0.34 10.91
N ILE A 79 -7.84 -0.95 10.58
CA ILE A 79 -7.04 -1.88 11.40
C ILE A 79 -5.59 -1.39 11.54
N ILE A 80 -4.97 -0.96 10.44
CA ILE A 80 -3.59 -0.48 10.45
C ILE A 80 -3.47 0.84 11.24
N ALA A 81 -4.42 1.76 11.08
CA ALA A 81 -4.47 3.02 11.81
C ALA A 81 -4.63 2.78 13.32
N LEU A 82 -5.57 1.93 13.72
CA LEU A 82 -5.77 1.55 15.13
C LEU A 82 -4.54 0.85 15.71
N ASN A 83 -3.86 0.01 14.92
CA ASN A 83 -2.62 -0.61 15.35
C ASN A 83 -1.55 0.44 15.65
N ASN A 84 -1.36 1.42 14.76
CA ASN A 84 -0.38 2.48 14.97
C ASN A 84 -0.71 3.38 16.17
N GLU A 85 -1.98 3.78 16.30
CA GLU A 85 -2.37 4.80 17.27
C GLU A 85 -2.62 4.23 18.68
N VAL A 86 -3.12 2.98 18.77
CA VAL A 86 -3.56 2.39 20.04
C VAL A 86 -2.71 1.19 20.41
N LEU A 87 -2.57 0.20 19.52
CA LEU A 87 -1.96 -1.07 19.89
C LEU A 87 -0.45 -0.93 20.11
N LYS A 88 0.28 -0.29 19.19
CA LYS A 88 1.72 -0.04 19.32
C LYS A 88 2.11 0.68 20.61
N PRO A 89 1.48 1.80 21.02
CA PRO A 89 1.85 2.48 22.26
C PRO A 89 1.44 1.72 23.53
N ILE A 90 0.43 0.84 23.49
CA ILE A 90 0.09 -0.02 24.63
C ILE A 90 1.08 -1.17 24.73
N VAL A 91 1.32 -1.87 23.62
CA VAL A 91 2.22 -3.03 23.58
C VAL A 91 3.65 -2.62 23.89
N SER A 92 4.11 -1.45 23.43
CA SER A 92 5.47 -0.96 23.73
C SER A 92 5.72 -0.75 25.22
N LYS A 93 4.67 -0.55 26.02
CA LYS A 93 4.76 -0.46 27.50
C LYS A 93 4.83 -1.83 28.18
N LEU A 94 4.31 -2.88 27.55
CA LEU A 94 4.21 -4.23 28.15
C LEU A 94 5.26 -5.21 27.61
N SER A 95 5.65 -5.08 26.34
CA SER A 95 6.56 -6.00 25.66
C SER A 95 7.52 -5.26 24.73
N ARG A 96 8.75 -5.77 24.63
CA ARG A 96 9.80 -5.22 23.76
C ARG A 96 9.60 -5.59 22.28
N VAL A 97 8.75 -6.57 21.99
CA VAL A 97 8.54 -7.10 20.63
C VAL A 97 7.29 -6.47 20.02
N PRO A 98 7.40 -5.78 18.86
CA PRO A 98 6.24 -5.24 18.17
C PRO A 98 5.38 -6.36 17.58
N VAL A 99 4.06 -6.23 17.67
CA VAL A 99 3.11 -7.20 17.11
C VAL A 99 3.03 -6.99 15.58
N PRO A 100 3.20 -8.05 14.76
CA PRO A 100 3.16 -7.96 13.31
C PRO A 100 1.71 -7.98 12.78
N VAL A 101 0.94 -6.94 13.09
CA VAL A 101 -0.49 -6.85 12.72
C VAL A 101 -0.70 -6.87 11.22
N GLU A 102 0.23 -6.31 10.44
CA GLU A 102 0.18 -6.31 8.99
C GLU A 102 0.19 -7.73 8.41
N LEU A 103 1.02 -8.62 8.99
CA LEU A 103 1.04 -10.04 8.60
C LEU A 103 -0.26 -10.75 8.99
N LEU A 104 -0.78 -10.49 10.19
CA LEU A 104 -2.05 -11.06 10.63
C LEU A 104 -3.21 -10.63 9.72
N ALA A 105 -3.26 -9.36 9.31
CA ALA A 105 -4.26 -8.85 8.38
C ALA A 105 -4.19 -9.56 7.03
N ILE A 106 -2.98 -9.85 6.51
CA ILE A 106 -2.80 -10.61 5.26
C ILE A 106 -3.31 -12.04 5.41
N VAL A 107 -2.99 -12.73 6.51
CA VAL A 107 -3.45 -14.10 6.78
C VAL A 107 -4.97 -14.15 6.85
N VAL A 108 -5.58 -13.27 7.66
CA VAL A 108 -7.05 -13.20 7.82
C VAL A 108 -7.72 -12.85 6.48
N GLY A 109 -7.21 -11.85 5.76
CA GLY A 109 -7.74 -11.46 4.45
C GLY A 109 -7.66 -12.58 3.42
N THR A 110 -6.59 -13.38 3.44
CA THR A 110 -6.43 -14.55 2.57
C THR A 110 -7.45 -15.65 2.91
N LEU A 111 -7.66 -15.93 4.20
CA LEU A 111 -8.67 -16.91 4.63
C LEU A 111 -10.08 -16.46 4.23
N VAL A 112 -10.44 -15.19 4.51
CA VAL A 112 -11.73 -14.63 4.13
C VAL A 112 -11.91 -14.67 2.61
N SER A 113 -10.88 -14.33 1.84
CA SER A 113 -10.93 -14.39 0.38
C SER A 113 -11.20 -15.80 -0.15
N ARG A 114 -10.58 -16.82 0.46
CA ARG A 114 -10.74 -18.22 0.08
C ARG A 114 -12.11 -18.79 0.47
N PHE A 115 -12.57 -18.54 1.69
CA PHE A 115 -13.85 -19.08 2.18
C PHE A 115 -15.07 -18.30 1.67
N GLY A 116 -14.92 -17.00 1.42
CA GLY A 116 -15.99 -16.14 0.92
C GLY A 116 -16.09 -16.07 -0.61
N SER A 117 -15.27 -16.81 -1.37
CA SER A 117 -15.22 -16.77 -2.84
C SER A 117 -15.24 -15.34 -3.42
N LEU A 118 -14.45 -14.43 -2.83
CA LEU A 118 -14.48 -12.98 -3.13
C LEU A 118 -14.22 -12.65 -4.61
N LYS A 119 -13.43 -13.49 -5.29
CA LYS A 119 -13.17 -13.35 -6.72
C LYS A 119 -14.42 -13.63 -7.57
N GLU A 120 -15.17 -14.68 -7.24
CA GLU A 120 -16.31 -15.14 -8.04
C GLU A 120 -17.55 -14.28 -7.77
N GLN A 121 -17.81 -13.94 -6.51
CA GLN A 121 -18.99 -13.18 -6.12
C GLN A 121 -18.84 -11.67 -6.35
N PHE A 122 -17.64 -11.12 -6.09
CA PHE A 122 -17.42 -9.68 -6.10
C PHE A 122 -16.40 -9.22 -7.15
N GLY A 123 -15.87 -10.13 -7.99
CA GLY A 123 -14.94 -9.76 -9.05
C GLY A 123 -13.62 -9.17 -8.56
N ILE A 124 -13.20 -9.46 -7.32
CA ILE A 124 -11.97 -8.93 -6.72
C ILE A 124 -10.75 -9.59 -7.37
N THR A 125 -9.75 -8.77 -7.72
CA THR A 125 -8.48 -9.25 -8.29
C THR A 125 -7.64 -9.91 -7.18
N LEU A 126 -7.25 -11.17 -7.39
CA LEU A 126 -6.36 -11.90 -6.49
C LEU A 126 -4.90 -11.80 -6.97
N VAL A 127 -3.97 -11.97 -6.03
CA VAL A 127 -2.50 -11.97 -6.28
C VAL A 127 -2.09 -13.02 -7.31
N GLY A 128 -2.86 -14.12 -7.45
CA GLY A 128 -2.61 -15.17 -8.43
C GLY A 128 -1.58 -16.20 -7.96
N ASN A 129 -1.00 -16.94 -8.90
CA ASN A 129 -0.02 -17.97 -8.59
C ASN A 129 1.37 -17.36 -8.41
N ILE A 130 2.03 -17.68 -7.30
CA ILE A 130 3.40 -17.24 -7.02
C ILE A 130 4.32 -18.43 -7.37
N PRO A 131 5.25 -18.29 -8.33
CA PRO A 131 6.16 -19.38 -8.67
C PRO A 131 7.04 -19.70 -7.46
N THR A 132 7.04 -20.96 -7.05
CA THR A 132 7.99 -21.49 -6.06
C THR A 132 9.29 -21.79 -6.80
N GLY A 133 10.36 -21.09 -6.45
CA GLY A 133 11.72 -21.36 -6.94
C GLY A 133 12.25 -22.68 -6.41
#